data_AF-A0A822YPL3-F1
#
_entry.id   AF-A0A822YPL3-F1
#
_cell.length_a   1.000
_cell.length_b   1.000
_cell.length_c   1.000
_cell.angle_alpha   90.00
_cell.angle_beta   90.00
_cell.angle_gamma   90.00
#
_symmetry.space_group_name_H-M   'P 1'
#
loop_
_entity.id
_entity.type
_entity.pdbx_description
1 polymer ?
#
loop_
_entity_poly.entity_id
_entity_poly.type
_entity_poly.pdbx_seq_one_letter_code
_entity_poly.pdbx_strand_id
1 'polypeptide(L)'
;MLPGIPGDGRCLFRSVAHGACLRAGKPSPSENHQKELADELRAKVVDEFIKRRADTEWFLEDDFDTYVAQMRQPHIWGGEPELLMSSHVLQYKKR
;
A
#
# COMPACT_ATOMS: atom_id res chain seq x y z
N MET A 1 -16.02 6.60 5.32
CA MET A 1 -15.24 5.55 6.00
C MET A 1 -15.86 4.22 5.61
N LEU A 2 -15.12 3.30 4.98
CA LEU A 2 -15.64 1.95 4.69
C LEU A 2 -15.92 1.26 6.03
N PRO A 3 -17.12 0.68 6.27
CA PRO A 3 -17.40 -0.04 7.52
C PRO A 3 -16.39 -1.19 7.67
N GLY A 4 -15.62 -1.20 8.77
CA GLY A 4 -14.72 -2.31 9.08
C GLY A 4 -13.24 -2.13 8.70
N ILE A 5 -12.77 -0.92 8.36
CA ILE A 5 -11.33 -0.63 8.27
C ILE A 5 -10.86 0.06 9.56
N PRO A 6 -10.03 -0.60 10.39
CA PRO A 6 -9.45 0.02 11.57
C PRO A 6 -8.61 1.25 11.21
N GLY A 7 -8.71 2.32 12.00
CA GLY A 7 -7.87 3.51 11.92
C GLY A 7 -6.48 3.27 12.50
N ASP A 8 -5.73 2.32 11.94
CA ASP A 8 -4.35 2.00 12.31
C ASP A 8 -3.38 2.37 11.18
N GLY A 9 -2.07 2.13 11.39
CA GLY A 9 -1.05 2.38 10.36
C GLY A 9 -1.26 1.61 9.05
N ARG A 10 -2.16 0.62 9.00
CA ARG A 10 -2.47 -0.15 7.78
C ARG A 10 -3.68 0.38 7.03
N CYS A 11 -4.40 1.39 7.53
CA CYS A 11 -5.68 1.82 6.98
C CYS A 11 -5.67 2.09 5.46
N LEU A 12 -4.61 2.71 4.93
CA LEU A 12 -4.43 2.93 3.49
C LEU A 12 -4.37 1.59 2.74
N PHE A 13 -3.43 0.72 3.11
CA PHE A 13 -3.21 -0.55 2.45
C PHE A 13 -4.43 -1.48 2.58
N ARG A 14 -5.12 -1.47 3.72
CA ARG A 14 -6.41 -2.18 3.91
C ARG A 14 -7.45 -1.69 2.93
N SER A 15 -7.59 -0.37 2.76
CA SER A 15 -8.55 0.23 1.84
C SER A 15 -8.27 -0.16 0.39
N VAL A 16 -6.99 -0.11 -0.02
CA VAL A 16 -6.57 -0.46 -1.38
C VAL A 16 -6.75 -1.97 -1.63
N ALA A 17 -6.31 -2.82 -0.71
CA ALA A 17 -6.47 -4.27 -0.81
C ALA A 17 -7.94 -4.69 -0.85
N HIS A 18 -8.78 -4.08 -0.01
CA HIS A 18 -10.23 -4.31 0.00
C HIS A 18 -10.86 -3.95 -1.35
N GLY A 19 -10.56 -2.76 -1.89
CA GLY A 19 -11.01 -2.35 -3.21
C GLY A 19 -10.51 -3.28 -4.33
N ALA A 20 -9.29 -3.80 -4.22
CA ALA A 20 -8.74 -4.78 -5.16
C ALA A 20 -9.50 -6.12 -5.14
N CYS A 21 -9.84 -6.62 -3.96
CA CYS A 21 -10.68 -7.82 -3.81
C CYS A 21 -12.05 -7.64 -4.48
N LEU A 22 -12.73 -6.53 -4.20
CA LEU A 22 -14.04 -6.24 -4.78
C LEU A 22 -13.99 -6.12 -6.32
N ARG A 23 -12.98 -5.44 -6.85
CA ARG A 23 -12.77 -5.32 -8.30
C ARG A 23 -12.52 -6.69 -8.95
N ALA A 24 -11.86 -7.60 -8.26
CA ALA A 24 -11.63 -8.97 -8.72
C ALA A 24 -12.87 -9.89 -8.58
N GLY A 25 -14.03 -9.36 -8.14
CA GLY A 25 -15.25 -10.14 -7.92
C GLY A 25 -15.19 -11.04 -6.68
N LYS A 26 -14.20 -10.84 -5.80
CA LYS A 26 -14.08 -11.58 -4.54
C LYS A 26 -15.01 -10.98 -3.48
N PRO A 27 -15.51 -11.79 -2.52
CA PRO A 27 -16.24 -11.25 -1.38
C PRO A 27 -15.37 -10.29 -0.56
N SER A 28 -16.02 -9.41 0.22
CA SER A 28 -15.33 -8.53 1.16
C SER A 28 -14.46 -9.37 2.11
N PRO A 29 -13.15 -9.12 2.18
CA PRO A 29 -12.26 -9.84 3.08
C PRO A 29 -12.62 -9.57 4.55
N SER A 30 -12.47 -10.59 5.41
CA SER A 30 -12.57 -10.44 6.86
C SER A 30 -11.45 -9.55 7.40
N GLU A 31 -11.58 -9.03 8.63
CA GLU A 31 -10.58 -8.12 9.21
C GLU A 31 -9.16 -8.71 9.27
N ASN A 32 -9.04 -10.00 9.62
CA ASN A 32 -7.77 -10.72 9.63
C ASN A 32 -7.18 -10.85 8.23
N HIS A 33 -8.00 -11.20 7.24
CA HIS A 33 -7.55 -11.32 5.86
C HIS A 33 -7.18 -9.94 5.27
N GLN A 34 -7.91 -8.88 5.63
CA GLN A 34 -7.54 -7.50 5.27
C GLN A 34 -6.16 -7.12 5.83
N LYS A 35 -5.82 -7.59 7.03
CA LYS A 35 -4.51 -7.33 7.65
C LYS A 35 -3.39 -7.99 6.84
N GLU A 36 -3.56 -9.26 6.50
CA GLU A 36 -2.59 -10.03 5.71
C GLU A 36 -2.39 -9.42 4.33
N LEU A 37 -3.48 -9.10 3.62
CA LEU A 37 -3.41 -8.46 2.30
C LEU A 37 -2.79 -7.06 2.37
N ALA A 38 -3.06 -6.31 3.43
CA ALA A 38 -2.46 -4.99 3.64
C ALA A 38 -0.95 -5.09 3.86
N ASP A 39 -0.49 -6.04 4.67
CA ASP A 39 0.93 -6.26 4.94
C ASP A 39 1.66 -6.79 3.68
N GLU A 40 1.02 -7.67 2.90
CA GLU A 40 1.55 -8.14 1.62
C GLU A 40 1.64 -7.00 0.58
N LEU A 41 0.58 -6.19 0.46
CA LEU A 41 0.57 -5.04 -0.45
C LEU A 41 1.64 -4.03 -0.06
N ARG A 42 1.79 -3.72 1.24
CA ARG A 42 2.84 -2.84 1.76
C ARG A 42 4.21 -3.35 1.36
N ALA A 43 4.51 -4.64 1.56
CA ALA A 43 5.79 -5.21 1.18
C ALA A 43 6.09 -5.01 -0.32
N LYS A 44 5.11 -5.29 -1.19
CA LYS A 44 5.23 -5.09 -2.64
C LYS A 44 5.41 -3.63 -3.04
N VAL A 45 4.72 -2.72 -2.36
CA VAL A 45 4.85 -1.26 -2.58
C VAL A 45 6.26 -0.80 -2.26
N VAL A 46 6.82 -1.25 -1.12
CA VAL A 46 8.19 -0.91 -0.75
C VAL A 46 9.20 -1.50 -1.74
N ASP A 47 8.98 -2.72 -2.22
CA ASP A 47 9.85 -3.32 -3.24
C ASP A 47 9.77 -2.56 -4.58
N GLU A 48 8.58 -2.05 -4.94
CA GLU A 48 8.40 -1.23 -6.15
C GLU A 48 9.08 0.14 -6.01
N PHE A 49 9.10 0.76 -4.81
CA PHE A 49 9.93 1.93 -4.55
C PHE A 49 11.41 1.67 -4.84
N ILE A 50 11.97 0.59 -4.28
CA ILE A 50 13.39 0.23 -4.49
C ILE A 50 13.68 0.05 -5.98
N LYS A 51 12.80 -0.65 -6.69
CA LYS A 51 12.92 -0.88 -8.13
C LYS A 51 12.86 0.41 -8.94
N ARG A 52 12.10 1.40 -8.47
CA ARG A 52 11.87 2.69 -9.15
C ARG A 52 12.61 3.86 -8.49
N ARG A 53 13.67 3.59 -7.71
CA ARG A 53 14.37 4.61 -6.92
C ARG A 53 14.66 5.88 -7.71
N ALA A 54 15.17 5.75 -8.94
CA ALA A 54 15.47 6.87 -9.82
C ALA A 54 14.27 7.79 -10.13
N ASP A 55 13.06 7.23 -10.18
CA ASP A 55 11.82 7.96 -10.46
C ASP A 55 11.14 8.48 -9.18
N THR A 56 11.47 7.91 -8.01
CA THR A 56 10.74 8.16 -6.77
C THR A 56 11.50 8.96 -5.72
N GLU A 57 12.83 8.83 -5.67
CA GLU A 57 13.66 9.44 -4.63
C GLU A 57 13.53 10.96 -4.56
N TRP A 58 13.38 11.62 -5.72
CA TRP A 58 13.32 13.08 -5.79
C TRP A 58 12.10 13.71 -5.10
N PHE A 59 11.02 12.95 -4.88
CA PHE A 59 9.79 13.46 -4.24
C PHE A 59 9.58 12.94 -2.81
N LEU A 60 10.49 12.12 -2.30
CA LEU A 60 10.45 11.71 -0.89
C LEU A 60 11.10 12.80 -0.04
N GLU A 61 10.47 13.11 1.10
CA GLU A 61 10.97 14.16 2.01
C GLU A 61 12.21 13.71 2.80
N ASP A 62 12.30 12.42 3.11
CA ASP A 62 13.38 11.81 3.87
C ASP A 62 14.42 11.12 2.96
N ASP A 63 15.57 10.78 3.56
CA ASP A 63 16.52 9.84 2.95
C ASP A 63 15.81 8.56 2.49
N PHE A 64 16.05 8.17 1.24
CA PHE A 64 15.32 7.09 0.59
C PHE A 64 15.41 5.76 1.35
N ASP A 65 16.61 5.40 1.80
CA ASP A 65 16.85 4.12 2.45
C ASP A 65 16.18 4.09 3.84
N THR A 66 16.22 5.21 4.56
CA THR A 66 15.50 5.41 5.82
C THR A 66 13.97 5.34 5.60
N TYR A 67 13.46 6.03 4.59
CA TYR A 67 12.04 6.05 4.24
C TYR A 67 11.51 4.64 3.94
N VAL A 68 12.19 3.92 3.06
CA VAL A 68 11.85 2.53 2.68
C VAL A 68 11.88 1.62 3.91
N ALA A 69 12.90 1.74 4.76
CA ALA A 69 13.01 0.95 5.98
C ALA A 69 11.86 1.23 6.97
N GLN A 70 11.45 2.50 7.12
CA GLN A 70 10.30 2.86 7.93
C GLN A 70 9.00 2.36 7.31
N MET A 71 8.81 2.51 6.00
CA MET A 71 7.56 2.13 5.33
C MET A 71 7.27 0.63 5.40
N ARG A 72 8.29 -0.23 5.57
CA ARG A 72 8.09 -1.67 5.85
C ARG A 72 7.40 -1.92 7.19
N GLN A 73 7.46 -0.98 8.13
CA GLN A 73 6.91 -1.16 9.45
C GLN A 73 5.40 -0.95 9.44
N PRO A 74 4.61 -1.93 9.90
CA PRO A 74 3.17 -1.95 9.66
C PRO A 74 2.36 -0.84 10.38
N HIS A 75 2.96 -0.17 11.35
CA HIS A 75 2.33 0.92 12.10
C HIS A 75 2.56 2.30 11.45
N ILE A 76 3.44 2.38 10.44
CA ILE A 76 3.67 3.61 9.68
C ILE A 76 2.54 3.81 8.69
N TRP A 77 1.99 5.02 8.66
CA TRP A 77 0.89 5.40 7.79
C TRP A 77 1.42 5.63 6.38
N GLY A 78 0.72 5.12 5.38
CA GLY A 78 1.02 5.44 3.99
C GLY A 78 0.31 6.71 3.54
N GLY A 79 0.83 7.34 2.49
CA GLY A 79 0.29 8.54 1.87
C GLY A 79 0.18 8.45 0.35
N GLU A 80 0.38 9.58 -0.32
CA GLU A 80 0.36 9.69 -1.77
C GLU A 80 1.46 8.84 -2.46
N PRO A 81 2.72 8.83 -1.98
CA PRO A 81 3.77 7.97 -2.56
C PRO A 81 3.36 6.49 -2.61
N GLU A 82 2.85 5.96 -1.49
CA GLU A 82 2.41 4.56 -1.40
C GLU A 82 1.23 4.27 -2.31
N LEU A 83 0.31 5.23 -2.47
CA LEU A 83 -0.85 5.07 -3.35
C LEU A 83 -0.42 5.01 -4.82
N LEU A 84 0.53 5.86 -5.22
CA LEU A 84 1.13 5.82 -6.56
C LEU A 84 1.79 4.47 -6.81
N MET A 85 2.65 3.99 -5.90
CA MET A 85 3.31 2.69 -6.03
C MET A 85 2.31 1.52 -5.99
N SER A 86 1.23 1.62 -5.21
CA SER A 86 0.16 0.62 -5.20
C SER A 86 -0.49 0.47 -6.57
N SER A 87 -0.62 1.55 -7.34
CA SER A 87 -1.15 1.49 -8.71
C SER A 87 -0.23 0.71 -9.66
N HIS A 88 1.09 0.82 -9.49
CA HIS A 88 2.08 0.06 -10.23
C HIS A 88 2.06 -1.42 -9.85
N VAL A 89 2.02 -1.72 -8.55
CA VAL A 89 1.95 -3.10 -8.02
C VAL A 89 0.70 -3.82 -8.50
N LEU A 90 -0.46 -3.16 -8.42
CA LEU A 90 -1.75 -3.74 -8.81
C LEU A 90 -2.02 -3.65 -10.33
N GLN A 91 -1.13 -3.00 -11.08
CA GLN A 91 -1.17 -2.85 -12.53
C GLN A 91 -2.51 -2.33 -13.07
N TYR A 92 -3.19 -1.45 -12.31
CA TYR A 92 -4.43 -0.84 -12.79
C TYR A 92 -4.12 0.16 -13.91
N LYS A 93 -4.22 -0.29 -15.16
CA LYS A 93 -4.17 0.61 -16.32
C LYS A 93 -5.38 1.53 -16.31
N LYS A 94 -5.16 2.83 -16.54
CA LYS A 94 -6.23 3.74 -16.99
C LYS A 94 -6.84 3.11 -18.24
N ARG A 95 -8.14 2.83 -18.15
CA ARG A 95 -8.95 2.47 -19.31
C ARG A 95 -9.23 3.72 -20.12
#